data_AF-A0A8J2KQA9-F1
#
_entry.id   AF-A0A8J2KQA9-F1
#
_cell.length_a   1.000
_cell.length_b   1.000
_cell.length_c   1.000
_cell.angle_alpha   90.00
_cell.angle_beta   90.00
_cell.angle_gamma   90.00
#
_symmetry.space_group_name_H-M   'P 1'
#
loop_
_entity.id
_entity.type
_entity.pdbx_description
1 polymer ?
#
loop_
_entity_poly.entity_id
_entity_poly.type
_entity_poly.pdbx_seq_one_letter_code
_entity_poly.pdbx_strand_id
1 'polypeptide(L)'
;MTQDEGNFAGAIMEALGKALHLKKNWNDLAKYILDYRYQLSSDAEADAVTEKVNNFYFGSKSSMQVPATTFGAMTTDRFFAFGVAKSLKMHARIAPTYGYLFNYVGRLEEPLISGMEPIKWGAIHSEEIPFIFNTSTVIRGFDSSFPEYKISRVLTNLICKFAETGEPLLTDSKTNK
;
A
#
# COMPACT_ATOMS: atom_id res chain seq x y z
N MET A 1 -7.55 -1.33 -2.13
CA MET A 1 -6.21 -0.96 -1.61
C MET A 1 -5.30 -2.15 -1.80
N THR A 2 -4.00 -1.91 -1.97
CA THR A 2 -3.02 -3.00 -2.01
C THR A 2 -2.69 -3.48 -0.59
N GLN A 3 -2.10 -4.67 -0.47
CA GLN A 3 -1.77 -5.24 0.84
C GLN A 3 -0.60 -4.50 1.51
N ASP A 4 0.37 -4.08 0.70
CA ASP A 4 1.64 -3.54 1.15
C ASP A 4 1.80 -2.06 0.74
N GLU A 5 0.71 -1.29 0.76
CA GLU A 5 0.63 0.12 0.32
C GLU A 5 1.86 0.96 0.72
N GLY A 6 2.24 0.92 1.99
CA GLY A 6 3.34 1.68 2.56
C GLY A 6 4.74 1.13 2.26
N ASN A 7 4.89 -0.07 1.69
CA ASN A 7 6.21 -0.65 1.45
C ASN A 7 7.08 0.17 0.47
N PHE A 8 6.49 1.12 -0.28
CA PHE A 8 7.24 2.17 -0.96
C PHE A 8 8.15 2.97 0.00
N ALA A 9 7.67 3.35 1.19
CA ALA A 9 8.48 4.01 2.21
C ALA A 9 9.56 3.08 2.78
N GLY A 10 9.25 1.78 2.93
CA GLY A 10 10.23 0.76 3.28
C GLY A 10 11.35 0.70 2.24
N ALA A 11 11.02 0.75 0.96
CA ALA A 11 12.00 0.74 -0.11
C ALA A 11 12.90 1.98 -0.10
N ILE A 12 12.34 3.17 0.16
CA ILE A 12 13.13 4.40 0.36
C ILE A 12 14.07 4.25 1.57
N MET A 13 13.59 3.68 2.69
CA MET A 13 14.41 3.43 3.87
C MET A 13 15.59 2.51 3.56
N GLU A 14 15.41 1.54 2.67
CA GLU A 14 16.49 0.64 2.26
C GLU A 14 17.46 1.30 1.27
N ALA A 15 16.94 1.90 0.19
CA ALA A 15 17.75 2.46 -0.88
C ALA A 15 18.52 3.71 -0.45
N LEU A 16 17.88 4.61 0.31
CA LEU A 16 18.42 5.94 0.64
C LEU A 16 18.67 6.13 2.14
N GLY A 17 18.11 5.28 3.00
CA GLY A 17 18.09 5.52 4.45
C GLY A 17 19.47 5.55 5.10
N LYS A 18 20.47 4.85 4.55
CA LYS A 18 21.85 4.92 5.04
C LYS A 18 22.49 6.29 4.75
N ALA A 19 22.39 6.77 3.51
CA ALA A 19 22.96 8.05 3.08
C ALA A 19 22.25 9.25 3.75
N LEU A 20 20.94 9.15 3.94
CA LEU A 20 20.11 10.18 4.57
C LEU A 20 19.99 10.03 6.10
N HIS A 21 20.65 9.03 6.69
CA HIS A 21 20.60 8.74 8.12
C HIS A 21 19.17 8.58 8.70
N LEU A 22 18.20 8.13 7.90
CA LEU A 22 16.78 8.10 8.27
C LEU A 22 16.52 7.24 9.52
N LYS A 23 17.02 6.01 9.53
CA LYS A 23 16.85 5.09 10.67
C LYS A 23 17.56 5.61 11.92
N LYS A 24 18.72 6.26 11.76
CA LYS A 24 19.50 6.82 12.87
C LYS A 24 18.76 7.96 13.55
N ASN A 25 18.12 8.83 12.77
CA ASN A 25 17.39 10.00 13.24
C ASN A 25 15.87 9.75 13.34
N TRP A 26 15.46 8.48 13.39
CA TRP A 26 14.04 8.11 13.27
C TRP A 26 13.15 8.77 14.33
N ASN A 27 13.60 8.83 15.59
CA ASN A 27 12.78 9.40 16.66
C ASN A 27 12.39 10.86 16.42
N ASP A 28 13.26 11.63 15.76
CA ASP A 28 12.99 13.04 15.42
C ASP A 28 12.17 13.16 14.13
N LEU A 29 12.40 12.25 13.18
CA LEU A 29 11.78 12.28 11.85
C LEU A 29 10.39 11.65 11.79
N ALA A 30 10.09 10.68 12.67
CA ALA A 30 8.86 9.88 12.63
C ALA A 30 7.60 10.75 12.60
N LYS A 31 7.57 11.82 13.40
CA LYS A 31 6.44 12.76 13.50
C LYS A 31 6.14 13.54 12.22
N TYR A 32 7.16 13.72 11.38
CA TYR A 32 7.01 14.32 10.06
C TYR A 32 6.72 13.28 8.99
N ILE A 33 7.43 12.14 9.01
CA ILE A 33 7.24 11.05 8.04
C ILE A 33 5.84 10.44 8.13
N LEU A 34 5.29 10.32 9.35
CA LEU A 34 3.95 9.80 9.61
C LEU A 34 2.90 10.91 9.75
N ASP A 35 3.27 12.15 9.44
CA ASP A 35 2.41 13.32 9.38
C ASP A 35 1.44 13.46 10.56
N TYR A 36 1.98 13.42 11.79
CA TYR A 36 1.19 13.71 12.99
C TYR A 36 1.74 14.90 13.79
N ARG A 37 2.92 15.44 13.43
CA ARG A 37 3.50 16.59 14.13
C ARG A 37 2.54 17.78 14.20
N TYR A 38 1.85 18.08 13.11
CA TYR A 38 0.95 19.22 13.00
C TYR A 38 -0.48 18.92 13.48
N GLN A 39 -0.74 17.69 13.94
CA GLN A 39 -2.03 17.27 14.52
C GLN A 39 -2.01 17.34 16.05
N LEU A 40 -0.87 17.71 16.64
CA LEU A 40 -0.62 17.73 18.09
C LEU A 40 -0.21 19.12 18.54
N SER A 41 -0.42 19.41 19.83
CA SER A 41 -0.27 20.76 20.39
C SER A 41 1.19 21.09 20.74
N SER A 42 2.07 20.09 20.87
CA SER A 42 3.49 20.30 21.19
C SER A 42 4.40 19.21 20.65
N ASP A 43 5.71 19.49 20.62
CA ASP A 43 6.73 18.48 20.32
C ASP A 43 6.75 17.36 21.35
N ALA A 44 6.56 17.66 22.64
CA ALA A 44 6.54 16.65 23.69
C ALA A 44 5.40 15.63 23.50
N GLU A 45 4.22 16.09 23.06
CA GLU A 45 3.12 15.20 22.70
C GLU A 45 3.46 14.35 21.47
N ALA A 46 4.09 14.94 20.46
CA ALA A 46 4.52 14.22 19.27
C ALA A 46 5.56 13.14 19.62
N ASP A 47 6.53 13.44 20.48
CA ASP A 47 7.55 12.50 20.90
C ASP A 47 6.94 11.35 21.74
N ALA A 48 5.94 11.62 22.57
CA ALA A 48 5.20 10.59 23.30
C ALA A 48 4.37 9.69 22.35
N VAL A 49 3.84 10.23 21.25
CA VAL A 49 3.21 9.43 20.19
C VAL A 49 4.25 8.60 19.44
N THR A 50 5.41 9.18 19.09
CA THR A 50 6.54 8.46 18.49
C THR A 50 6.93 7.25 19.32
N GLU A 51 7.03 7.41 20.65
CA GLU A 51 7.38 6.32 21.55
C GLU A 51 6.35 5.17 21.49
N LYS A 52 5.05 5.49 21.50
CA LYS A 52 3.98 4.49 21.37
C LYS A 52 4.04 3.74 20.04
N VAL A 53 4.27 4.47 18.94
CA VAL A 53 4.42 3.88 17.60
C VAL A 53 5.64 2.97 17.58
N ASN A 54 6.78 3.43 18.08
CA ASN A 54 8.01 2.64 18.14
C ASN A 54 7.82 1.38 18.97
N ASN A 55 7.19 1.47 20.14
CA ASN A 55 6.93 0.30 20.98
C ASN A 55 6.05 -0.74 20.28
N PHE A 56 5.04 -0.30 19.52
CA PHE A 56 4.17 -1.20 18.76
C PHE A 56 4.92 -1.91 17.62
N TYR A 57 5.68 -1.18 16.81
CA TYR A 57 6.30 -1.74 15.61
C TYR A 57 7.69 -2.34 15.83
N PHE A 58 8.47 -1.80 16.75
CA PHE A 58 9.84 -2.24 17.01
C PHE A 58 9.93 -3.18 18.22
N GLY A 59 8.95 -3.13 19.12
CA GLY A 59 9.05 -3.79 20.43
C GLY A 59 10.28 -3.27 21.17
N SER A 60 11.16 -4.18 21.59
CA SER A 60 12.40 -3.85 22.30
C SER A 60 13.58 -3.49 21.38
N LYS A 61 13.39 -3.49 20.05
CA LYS A 61 14.45 -3.19 19.09
C LYS A 61 14.53 -1.68 18.82
N SER A 62 15.70 -1.20 18.45
CA SER A 62 15.86 0.14 17.89
C SER A 62 15.45 0.20 16.42
N SER A 63 15.16 1.41 15.93
CA SER A 63 14.90 1.70 14.51
C SER A 63 15.98 1.11 13.60
N MET A 64 17.26 1.12 14.02
CA MET A 64 18.38 0.58 13.26
C MET A 64 18.32 -0.94 13.06
N GLN A 65 17.70 -1.68 13.98
CA GLN A 65 17.71 -3.14 14.02
C GLN A 65 16.51 -3.79 13.34
N VAL A 66 15.44 -3.04 13.08
CA VAL A 66 14.25 -3.57 12.39
C VAL A 66 14.43 -3.57 10.87
N PRO A 67 13.81 -4.51 10.14
CA PRO A 67 13.86 -4.52 8.69
C PRO A 67 13.11 -3.32 8.10
N ALA A 68 13.48 -2.91 6.89
CA ALA A 68 12.90 -1.76 6.20
C ALA A 68 11.38 -1.91 5.95
N THR A 69 10.90 -3.15 5.75
CA THR A 69 9.47 -3.49 5.66
C THR A 69 8.66 -3.10 6.91
N THR A 70 9.30 -2.96 8.07
CA THR A 70 8.63 -2.48 9.30
C THR A 70 8.12 -1.05 9.13
N PHE A 71 8.92 -0.19 8.47
CA PHE A 71 8.51 1.19 8.16
C PHE A 71 7.44 1.21 7.07
N GLY A 72 7.49 0.23 6.15
CA GLY A 72 6.43 0.02 5.18
C GLY A 72 5.09 -0.33 5.85
N ALA A 73 5.08 -1.29 6.78
CA ALA A 73 3.89 -1.62 7.57
C ALA A 73 3.34 -0.41 8.34
N MET A 74 4.20 0.41 8.96
CA MET A 74 3.77 1.64 9.63
C MET A 74 3.03 2.59 8.71
N THR A 75 3.56 2.80 7.51
CA THR A 75 3.01 3.74 6.55
C THR A 75 1.77 3.17 5.86
N THR A 76 1.69 1.84 5.65
CA THR A 76 0.46 1.14 5.25
C THR A 76 -0.66 1.44 6.25
N ASP A 77 -0.42 1.22 7.55
CA ASP A 77 -1.43 1.42 8.58
C ASP A 77 -1.81 2.90 8.73
N ARG A 78 -0.82 3.78 8.77
CA ARG A 78 -1.02 5.23 9.00
C ARG A 78 -1.78 5.89 7.86
N PHE A 79 -1.38 5.64 6.61
CA PHE A 79 -1.86 6.42 5.47
C PHE A 79 -2.99 5.74 4.70
N PHE A 80 -3.14 4.41 4.80
CA PHE A 80 -4.08 3.67 3.97
C PHE A 80 -5.04 2.82 4.80
N ALA A 81 -4.54 1.77 5.46
CA ALA A 81 -5.38 0.71 6.02
C ALA A 81 -6.33 1.23 7.11
N PHE A 82 -5.86 2.08 8.03
CA PHE A 82 -6.73 2.64 9.07
C PHE A 82 -7.86 3.50 8.49
N GLY A 83 -7.54 4.38 7.55
CA GLY A 83 -8.50 5.26 6.89
C GLY A 83 -9.55 4.46 6.11
N VAL A 84 -9.09 3.52 5.27
CA VAL A 84 -9.97 2.63 4.49
C VAL A 84 -10.87 1.81 5.41
N ALA A 85 -10.32 1.15 6.43
CA ALA A 85 -11.11 0.32 7.34
C ALA A 85 -12.14 1.14 8.13
N LYS A 86 -11.79 2.35 8.57
CA LYS A 86 -12.70 3.26 9.26
C LYS A 86 -13.82 3.73 8.33
N SER A 87 -13.48 4.15 7.11
CA SER A 87 -14.44 4.58 6.10
C SER A 87 -15.42 3.47 5.72
N LEU A 88 -14.92 2.25 5.45
CA LEU A 88 -15.78 1.09 5.16
C LEU A 88 -16.79 0.85 6.29
N LYS A 89 -16.34 0.85 7.55
CA LYS A 89 -17.22 0.66 8.71
C LYS A 89 -18.26 1.76 8.87
N MET A 90 -17.90 3.01 8.57
CA MET A 90 -18.81 4.15 8.70
C MET A 90 -19.85 4.17 7.58
N HIS A 91 -19.43 3.99 6.33
CA HIS A 91 -20.32 4.01 5.16
C HIS A 91 -21.25 2.78 5.10
N ALA A 92 -20.78 1.61 5.55
CA ALA A 92 -21.59 0.38 5.59
C ALA A 92 -22.84 0.50 6.50
N ARG A 93 -22.89 1.48 7.40
CA ARG A 93 -24.07 1.77 8.24
C ARG A 93 -25.17 2.53 7.48
N ILE A 94 -24.84 3.10 6.32
CA ILE A 94 -25.71 4.01 5.56
C ILE A 94 -26.14 3.35 4.25
N ALA A 95 -25.22 2.68 3.56
CA ALA A 95 -25.45 2.09 2.24
C ALA A 95 -24.57 0.85 2.01
N PRO A 96 -24.94 -0.02 1.05
CA PRO A 96 -24.04 -1.08 0.57
C PRO A 96 -22.66 -0.49 0.24
N THR A 97 -21.63 -1.06 0.86
CA THR A 97 -20.26 -0.54 0.81
C THR A 97 -19.32 -1.70 0.56
N TYR A 98 -18.48 -1.57 -0.46
CA TYR A 98 -17.57 -2.61 -0.91
C TYR A 98 -16.12 -2.13 -0.83
N GLY A 99 -15.23 -3.03 -0.43
CA GLY A 99 -13.79 -2.82 -0.45
C GLY A 99 -13.11 -4.01 -1.08
N TYR A 100 -11.95 -3.78 -1.71
CA TYR A 100 -11.08 -4.85 -2.19
C TYR A 100 -9.68 -4.72 -1.55
N LEU A 101 -9.04 -5.88 -1.39
CA LEU A 101 -7.64 -6.01 -1.01
C LEU A 101 -6.89 -6.67 -2.17
N PHE A 102 -5.94 -5.96 -2.75
CA PHE A 102 -5.09 -6.47 -3.82
C PHE A 102 -3.76 -6.95 -3.25
N ASN A 103 -3.44 -8.23 -3.42
CA ASN A 103 -2.24 -8.86 -2.86
C ASN A 103 -1.43 -9.64 -3.90
N TYR A 104 -1.71 -9.43 -5.18
CA TYR A 104 -0.98 -10.11 -6.23
C TYR A 104 0.33 -9.39 -6.51
N VAL A 105 1.43 -10.12 -6.36
CA VAL A 105 2.77 -9.64 -6.70
C VAL A 105 3.05 -10.04 -8.15
N GLY A 106 2.88 -9.08 -9.05
CA GLY A 106 3.10 -9.28 -10.49
C GLY A 106 4.57 -9.26 -10.86
N ARG A 107 4.90 -9.81 -12.03
CA ARG A 107 6.23 -9.65 -12.64
C ARG A 107 6.33 -8.33 -13.40
N LEU A 108 5.85 -7.25 -12.79
CA LEU A 108 5.96 -5.93 -13.38
C LEU A 108 7.44 -5.54 -13.28
N GLU A 109 8.15 -5.60 -14.42
CA GLU A 109 9.61 -5.43 -14.50
C GLU A 109 10.10 -4.00 -14.24
N GLU A 110 9.22 -3.07 -13.86
CA GLU A 110 9.58 -1.67 -13.64
C GLU A 110 9.63 -1.37 -12.15
N PRO A 111 10.82 -1.11 -11.60
CA PRO A 111 10.91 -0.61 -10.26
C PRO A 111 10.59 0.89 -10.31
N LEU A 112 9.45 1.31 -9.73
CA LEU A 112 9.11 2.73 -9.51
C LEU A 112 10.29 3.53 -8.90
N ILE A 113 11.24 2.84 -8.26
CA ILE A 113 12.54 3.35 -7.86
C ILE A 113 13.63 2.41 -8.42
N SER A 114 14.41 2.87 -9.39
CA SER A 114 15.56 2.13 -9.95
C SER A 114 16.38 1.41 -8.87
N GLY A 115 16.52 0.09 -9.01
CA GLY A 115 17.26 -0.76 -8.07
C GLY A 115 16.43 -1.52 -7.02
N MET A 116 15.10 -1.38 -7.02
CA MET A 116 14.23 -2.25 -6.20
C MET A 116 13.97 -3.60 -6.88
N GLU A 117 14.03 -4.70 -6.13
CA GLU A 117 13.47 -5.98 -6.57
C GLU A 117 11.97 -6.04 -6.22
N PRO A 118 11.03 -6.09 -7.20
CA PRO A 118 9.60 -6.00 -6.95
C PRO A 118 9.07 -7.07 -5.97
N ILE A 119 9.57 -8.30 -6.10
CA ILE A 119 9.15 -9.45 -5.29
C ILE A 119 9.34 -9.21 -3.79
N LYS A 120 10.35 -8.44 -3.40
CA LYS A 120 10.69 -8.19 -2.01
C LYS A 120 9.64 -7.36 -1.26
N TRP A 121 8.90 -6.52 -1.97
CA TRP A 121 8.07 -5.48 -1.35
C TRP A 121 6.58 -5.80 -1.35
N GLY A 122 6.19 -6.93 -1.94
CA GLY A 122 4.80 -7.35 -1.99
C GLY A 122 3.97 -6.47 -2.93
N ALA A 123 2.67 -6.40 -2.69
CA ALA A 123 1.75 -5.61 -3.51
C ALA A 123 1.77 -4.15 -3.04
N ILE A 124 2.68 -3.32 -3.56
CA ILE A 124 2.88 -1.95 -3.06
C ILE A 124 1.88 -0.95 -3.63
N HIS A 125 1.94 0.31 -3.19
CA HIS A 125 1.04 1.37 -3.66
C HIS A 125 0.98 1.45 -5.19
N SER A 126 -0.23 1.47 -5.72
CA SER A 126 -0.54 1.59 -7.16
C SER A 126 -0.15 0.40 -8.04
N GLU A 127 0.29 -0.74 -7.49
CA GLU A 127 0.61 -1.92 -8.31
C GLU A 127 -0.62 -2.52 -9.00
N GLU A 128 -1.84 -2.24 -8.54
CA GLU A 128 -3.05 -2.70 -9.22
C GLU A 128 -3.41 -1.85 -10.45
N ILE A 129 -2.86 -0.63 -10.57
CA ILE A 129 -3.25 0.34 -11.61
C ILE A 129 -3.03 -0.19 -13.04
N PRO A 130 -1.90 -0.84 -13.37
CA PRO A 130 -1.67 -1.44 -14.69
C PRO A 130 -2.65 -2.56 -15.05
N PHE A 131 -3.34 -3.14 -14.06
CA PHE A 131 -4.35 -4.17 -14.29
C PHE A 131 -5.72 -3.57 -14.66
N ILE A 132 -5.92 -2.27 -14.41
CA ILE A 132 -7.17 -1.56 -14.68
C ILE A 132 -7.04 -0.67 -15.92
N PHE A 133 -5.92 0.05 -16.03
CA PHE A 133 -5.67 1.01 -17.09
C PHE A 133 -4.51 0.58 -17.97
N ASN A 134 -4.56 0.94 -19.25
CA ASN A 134 -3.42 0.73 -20.12
C ASN A 134 -2.28 1.70 -19.76
N THR A 135 -1.22 1.17 -19.15
CA THR A 135 -0.01 1.92 -18.77
C THR A 135 1.20 1.55 -19.62
N SER A 136 0.98 1.05 -20.85
CA SER A 136 2.05 0.50 -21.72
C SER A 136 3.18 1.47 -22.07
N THR A 137 2.99 2.77 -21.82
CA THR A 137 4.01 3.81 -22.00
C THR A 137 4.99 3.90 -20.83
N VAL A 138 4.67 3.31 -19.68
CA VAL A 138 5.48 3.35 -18.45
C VAL A 138 5.87 1.95 -18.00
N ILE A 139 4.93 1.01 -18.03
CA ILE A 139 5.14 -0.39 -17.61
C ILE A 139 4.84 -1.28 -18.80
N ARG A 140 5.71 -2.26 -19.07
CA ARG A 140 5.48 -3.23 -20.14
C ARG A 140 4.11 -3.90 -19.97
N GLY A 141 3.26 -3.75 -20.99
CA GLY A 141 1.96 -4.41 -21.02
C GLY A 141 2.09 -5.94 -21.04
N PHE A 142 1.07 -6.63 -20.56
CA PHE A 142 0.95 -8.09 -20.59
C PHE A 142 -0.14 -8.52 -21.57
N ASP A 143 0.08 -9.64 -22.27
CA ASP A 143 -0.91 -10.22 -23.19
C ASP A 143 -1.65 -11.42 -22.56
N SER A 144 -2.59 -12.02 -23.29
CA SER A 144 -3.42 -13.13 -22.81
C SER A 144 -2.66 -14.40 -22.38
N SER A 145 -1.38 -14.53 -22.74
CA SER A 145 -0.52 -15.64 -22.30
C SER A 145 0.01 -15.46 -20.87
N PHE A 146 -0.07 -14.25 -20.31
CA PHE A 146 0.42 -13.93 -18.98
C PHE A 146 -0.64 -14.19 -17.90
N PRO A 147 -0.28 -14.75 -16.72
CA PRO A 147 -1.17 -14.82 -15.56
C PRO A 147 -1.82 -13.48 -15.19
N GLU A 148 -1.07 -12.40 -15.37
CA GLU A 148 -1.48 -11.02 -15.13
C GLU A 148 -2.76 -10.63 -15.91
N TYR A 149 -2.96 -11.20 -17.10
CA TYR A 149 -4.16 -10.96 -17.91
C TYR A 149 -5.43 -11.42 -17.19
N LYS A 150 -5.40 -12.55 -16.48
CA LYS A 150 -6.57 -13.03 -15.71
C LYS A 150 -6.93 -12.08 -14.58
N ILE A 151 -5.93 -11.48 -13.95
CA ILE A 151 -6.10 -10.54 -12.83
C ILE A 151 -6.65 -9.22 -13.34
N SER A 152 -6.15 -8.74 -14.47
CA SER A 152 -6.72 -7.58 -15.16
C SER A 152 -8.19 -7.80 -15.51
N ARG A 153 -8.54 -8.99 -16.02
CA ARG A 153 -9.95 -9.36 -16.30
C ARG A 153 -10.81 -9.36 -15.04
N VAL A 154 -10.30 -9.83 -13.90
CA VAL A 154 -11.02 -9.78 -12.62
C VAL A 154 -11.24 -8.33 -12.17
N LEU A 155 -10.20 -7.51 -12.11
CA LEU A 155 -10.29 -6.14 -11.63
C LEU A 155 -11.17 -5.26 -12.52
N THR A 156 -11.00 -5.35 -13.84
CA THR A 156 -11.85 -4.61 -14.79
C THR A 156 -13.30 -5.06 -14.73
N ASN A 157 -13.58 -6.36 -14.54
CA ASN A 157 -14.94 -6.85 -14.38
C ASN A 157 -15.59 -6.31 -13.10
N LEU A 158 -14.90 -6.32 -11.96
CA LEU A 158 -15.41 -5.77 -10.69
C LEU A 158 -15.80 -4.29 -10.84
N ILE A 159 -14.93 -3.49 -11.46
CA ILE A 159 -15.16 -2.06 -11.66
C ILE A 159 -16.33 -1.81 -12.62
N CYS A 160 -16.36 -2.48 -13.77
CA CYS A 160 -17.44 -2.34 -14.74
C CYS A 160 -18.78 -2.79 -14.16
N LYS A 161 -18.81 -3.90 -13.41
CA LYS A 161 -20.04 -4.41 -12.81
C LYS A 161 -20.56 -3.48 -11.72
N PHE A 162 -19.69 -2.92 -10.90
CA PHE A 162 -20.10 -1.90 -9.94
C PHE A 162 -20.70 -0.67 -10.64
N ALA A 163 -20.12 -0.23 -11.77
CA ALA A 163 -20.67 0.88 -12.54
C ALA A 163 -22.01 0.56 -13.21
N GLU A 164 -22.20 -0.68 -13.68
CA GLU A 164 -23.43 -1.14 -14.36
C GLU A 164 -24.58 -1.41 -13.39
N THR A 165 -24.32 -2.07 -12.26
CA THR A 165 -25.35 -2.65 -11.40
C THR A 165 -25.33 -2.14 -9.96
N GLY A 166 -24.32 -1.35 -9.58
CA GLY A 166 -24.10 -0.95 -8.20
C GLY A 166 -23.46 -2.05 -7.32
N GLU A 167 -23.13 -3.21 -7.90
CA GLU A 167 -22.56 -4.36 -7.18
C GLU A 167 -21.33 -4.90 -7.92
N PRO A 168 -20.18 -5.12 -7.23
CA PRO A 168 -18.95 -5.61 -7.86
C PRO A 168 -18.98 -7.14 -7.98
N LEU A 169 -19.89 -7.67 -8.81
CA LEU A 169 -20.06 -9.11 -9.00
C LEU A 169 -18.99 -9.67 -9.93
N LEU A 170 -18.40 -10.82 -9.55
CA LEU A 170 -17.57 -11.61 -10.47
C LEU A 170 -18.49 -12.41 -11.38
N THR A 171 -18.66 -11.95 -12.61
CA THR A 171 -19.35 -12.77 -13.62
C THR A 171 -18.32 -13.65 -14.31
N ASP A 172 -18.34 -14.95 -14.02
CA ASP A 172 -17.68 -15.90 -14.90
C ASP A 172 -18.28 -15.77 -16.29
N SER A 173 -17.46 -15.46 -17.29
CA SER A 173 -17.88 -15.32 -18.68
C SER A 173 -18.30 -16.67 -19.33
N LYS A 174 -18.70 -17.67 -18.53
CA LYS A 174 -19.11 -19.01 -18.96
C LYS A 174 -20.57 -19.35 -18.64
N THR A 175 -21.36 -18.46 -18.03
CA THR A 175 -22.78 -18.74 -17.72
C THR A 175 -23.79 -18.07 -18.65
N ASN A 176 -23.41 -17.66 -19.86
CA ASN A 176 -24.36 -17.29 -20.90
C ASN A 176 -23.86 -17.68 -22.30
N LYS A 177 -23.99 -18.97 -22.63
CA LYS A 177 -24.53 -19.54 -23.90
C LYS A 177 -24.22 -21.03 -23.98
#